data_AF-A0A6B3HID8-F1
#
_entry.id   AF-A0A6B3HID8-F1
#
_cell.length_a   1.000
_cell.length_b   1.000
_cell.length_c   1.000
_cell.angle_alpha   90.00
_cell.angle_beta   90.00
_cell.angle_gamma   90.00
#
_symmetry.space_group_name_H-M   'P 1'
#
loop_
_entity.id
_entity.type
_entity.pdbx_description
1 polymer ?
#
loop_
_entity_poly.entity_id
_entity_poly.type
_entity_poly.pdbx_seq_one_letter_code
_entity_poly.pdbx_strand_id
1 'polypeptide(L)' 'PFAFLMLMAGLQNIPRELYEAASIDGAGIWQQIRRITLPSLRPVNQVLVLVLFLWTFNDFNTPYVLFGKSA' A
#
# COMPACT_ATOMS: atom_id res chain seq x y z
N PRO A 1 -7.79 -6.18 -6.46
CA PRO A 1 -8.83 -5.22 -5.98
C PRO A 1 -8.72 -4.90 -4.48
N PHE A 2 -8.56 -5.91 -3.61
CA PHE A 2 -8.48 -5.74 -2.15
C PHE A 2 -7.45 -4.68 -1.71
N ALA A 3 -6.19 -4.81 -2.14
CA ALA A 3 -5.13 -3.87 -1.78
C ALA A 3 -5.45 -2.41 -2.16
N PHE A 4 -6.02 -2.21 -3.35
CA PHE A 4 -6.44 -0.89 -3.83
C PHE A 4 -7.53 -0.28 -2.95
N LEU A 5 -8.57 -1.07 -2.60
CA LEU A 5 -9.66 -0.61 -1.73
C LEU A 5 -9.16 -0.22 -0.34
N MET A 6 -8.29 -1.04 0.24
CA MET A 6 -7.69 -0.78 1.56
C MET A 6 -6.80 0.48 1.53
N LEU A 7 -5.97 0.64 0.51
CA LEU A 7 -5.14 1.84 0.34
C LEU A 7 -6.00 3.09 0.15
N MET A 8 -7.07 3.02 -0.65
CA MET A 8 -8.00 4.12 -0.85
C MET A 8 -8.69 4.52 0.45
N ALA A 9 -9.18 3.54 1.23
CA ALA A 9 -9.76 3.80 2.53
C ALA A 9 -8.73 4.44 3.49
N GLY A 10 -7.48 3.97 3.47
CA GLY A 10 -6.39 4.57 4.23
C GLY A 10 -6.11 6.01 3.83
N LEU A 11 -6.06 6.30 2.52
CA LEU A 11 -5.81 7.64 1.99
C LEU A 11 -6.93 8.62 2.34
N GLN A 12 -8.19 8.18 2.31
CA GLN A 12 -9.35 8.99 2.68
C GLN A 12 -9.33 9.42 4.16
N ASN A 13 -8.66 8.67 5.03
CA ASN A 13 -8.52 9.00 6.44
C ASN A 13 -7.43 10.04 6.73
N ILE A 14 -6.58 10.40 5.76
CA ILE A 14 -5.52 11.39 5.97
C ILE A 14 -6.13 12.81 5.92
N PRO A 15 -6.03 13.62 6.98
CA PRO A 15 -6.53 14.98 6.98
C PRO A 15 -5.89 15.82 5.87
N ARG A 16 -6.69 16.56 5.09
CA ARG A 16 -6.20 17.39 3.98
C ARG A 16 -5.33 18.56 4.45
N GLU A 17 -5.62 19.09 5.64
CA GLU A 17 -4.87 20.18 6.28
C GLU A 17 -3.37 19.90 6.43
N LEU A 18 -2.97 18.63 6.57
CA LEU A 18 -1.56 18.25 6.62
C LEU A 18 -0.83 18.54 5.31
N TYR A 19 -1.49 18.31 4.18
CA TYR A 19 -0.92 18.61 2.85
C TYR A 19 -0.93 20.10 2.55
N GLU A 20 -1.98 20.81 2.98
CA GLU A 20 -2.07 22.27 2.84
C GLU A 20 -0.96 22.96 3.64
N ALA A 21 -0.80 22.61 4.93
CA ALA A 21 0.29 23.11 5.77
C ALA A 21 1.66 22.79 5.16
N ALA A 22 1.88 21.56 4.71
CA ALA A 22 3.15 21.18 4.09
C ALA A 22 3.42 21.95 2.78
N SER A 23 2.39 22.30 2.00
CA SER A 23 2.55 23.12 0.80
C SER A 23 2.90 24.57 1.12
N ILE A 24 2.33 25.13 2.20
CA ILE A 24 2.68 26.47 2.72
C ILE A 24 4.14 26.47 3.20
N ASP A 25 4.58 25.39 3.85
CA ASP A 25 5.96 25.20 4.30
C ASP A 25 6.96 24.90 3.15
N GLY A 26 6.50 24.88 1.90
CA GLY A 26 7.34 24.64 0.72
C GLY A 26 7.75 23.18 0.52
N ALA A 27 7.09 22.22 1.18
CA ALA A 27 7.37 20.80 0.98
C ALA A 27 6.88 20.34 -0.40
N GLY A 28 7.80 19.90 -1.24
CA GLY A 28 7.49 19.32 -2.56
C GLY A 28 6.77 17.96 -2.46
N ILE A 29 6.23 17.50 -3.58
CA ILE A 29 5.41 16.27 -3.68
C ILE A 29 6.10 15.04 -3.05
N TRP A 30 7.39 14.84 -3.34
CA TRP A 30 8.16 13.73 -2.77
C TRP A 30 8.30 13.80 -1.25
N GLN A 31 8.42 15.00 -0.70
CA GLN A 31 8.49 15.22 0.74
C GLN A 31 7.15 14.94 1.39
N GLN A 32 6.04 15.38 0.78
CA GLN A 32 4.69 15.09 1.25
C GLN A 32 4.41 13.59 1.23
N ILE A 33 4.75 12.88 0.14
CA ILE A 33 4.59 11.42 0.06
C ILE A 33 5.38 10.72 1.17
N ARG A 34 6.66 11.07 1.35
CA ARG A 34 7.54 10.37 2.28
C ARG A 34 7.29 10.72 3.75
N ARG A 35 6.84 11.94 4.05
CA ARG A 35 6.68 12.44 5.43
C ARG A 35 5.24 12.46 5.92
N ILE A 36 4.25 12.47 5.03
CA ILE A 36 2.82 12.48 5.37
C ILE A 36 2.21 11.15 4.92
N THR A 37 2.11 10.93 3.61
CA THR A 37 1.34 9.81 3.05
C THR A 37 1.86 8.44 3.51
N LEU A 38 3.15 8.15 3.31
CA LEU A 38 3.74 6.86 3.66
C LEU A 38 3.66 6.58 5.17
N PRO A 39 4.03 7.52 6.07
CA PRO A 39 3.86 7.34 7.51
C PRO A 39 2.40 7.13 7.94
N SER A 40 1.46 7.90 7.40
CA SER A 40 0.03 7.77 7.72
C SER A 40 -0.56 6.44 7.25
N LEU A 41 -0.06 5.88 6.14
CA LEU A 41 -0.49 4.57 5.63
C LEU A 41 0.24 3.38 6.26
N ARG A 42 1.24 3.57 7.13
CA ARG A 42 1.99 2.46 7.77
C ARG A 42 1.10 1.35 8.35
N PRO A 43 0.07 1.62 9.17
CA PRO A 43 -0.76 0.56 9.74
C PRO A 43 -1.51 -0.23 8.65
N VAL A 44 -2.05 0.47 7.65
CA VAL A 44 -2.75 -0.18 6.51
C VAL A 44 -1.78 -1.03 5.69
N ASN A 45 -0.59 -0.50 5.41
CA ASN A 45 0.45 -1.21 4.65
C ASN A 45 0.96 -2.46 5.39
N GLN A 46 1.09 -2.41 6.72
CA GLN A 46 1.51 -3.58 7.50
C GLN A 46 0.53 -4.74 7.36
N VAL A 47 -0.77 -4.46 7.49
CA VAL A 47 -1.82 -5.47 7.32
C VAL A 47 -1.84 -5.98 5.88
N LEU A 48 -1.76 -5.09 4.90
CA LEU A 48 -1.74 -5.48 3.49
C LEU A 48 -0.57 -6.38 3.14
N VAL A 49 0.64 -6.01 3.55
CA VAL A 49 1.84 -6.82 3.29
C VAL A 49 1.69 -8.21 3.90
N LEU A 50 1.22 -8.31 5.15
CA LEU A 50 1.05 -9.59 5.81
C LEU A 50 0.00 -10.47 5.10
N VAL A 51 -1.18 -9.93 4.82
CA VAL A 51 -2.28 -10.69 4.20
C VAL A 51 -1.92 -11.11 2.78
N LEU A 52 -1.35 -10.21 1.97
CA LEU A 52 -0.94 -10.52 0.61
C LEU A 52 0.21 -11.52 0.60
N PHE A 53 1.18 -11.40 1.51
CA PHE A 53 2.25 -12.37 1.64
C PHE A 53 1.69 -13.76 1.93
N LEU A 54 0.83 -13.90 2.93
CA LEU A 54 0.23 -15.19 3.27
C LEU A 54 -0.59 -15.77 2.11
N TRP A 55 -1.37 -14.94 1.42
CA TRP A 55 -2.16 -15.38 0.27
C TRP A 55 -1.26 -15.87 -0.86
N THR A 56 -0.29 -15.06 -1.29
CA THR A 56 0.64 -15.45 -2.37
C THR A 56 1.50 -16.65 -1.98
N PHE A 57 1.93 -16.73 -0.72
CA PHE A 57 2.73 -17.86 -0.23
C PHE A 57 1.94 -19.17 -0.19
N ASN A 58 0.64 -19.12 0.06
CA ASN A 58 -0.23 -20.30 0.08
C ASN A 58 -0.74 -20.71 -1.33
N ASP A 59 -0.59 -19.86 -2.34
CA ASP A 59 -1.03 -20.14 -3.71
C ASP A 59 -0.04 -21.02 -4.49
N PHE A 60 -0.08 -22.33 -4.20
CA PHE A 60 0.70 -23.34 -4.93
C PHE A 60 0.15 -23.66 -6.31
N ASN A 61 -1.13 -23.36 -6.57
CA ASN A 61 -1.79 -23.76 -7.81
C ASN A 61 -1.28 -22.95 -9.01
N THR A 62 -1.09 -21.63 -8.83
CA THR A 62 -0.58 -20.76 -9.89
C THR A 62 0.76 -21.22 -10.48
N PRO A 63 1.84 -21.43 -9.71
CA PRO A 63 3.09 -21.92 -10.27
C PRO A 63 2.98 -23.35 -10.82
N TYR A 64 2.16 -24.21 -10.20
CA TYR A 64 1.96 -25.58 -10.69
C TYR A 64 1.27 -25.63 -12.05
N VAL A 65 0.24 -24.82 -12.28
CA VAL A 65 -0.44 -24.76 -13.58
C VAL A 65 0.46 -24.17 -14.65
N LEU A 66 1.29 -23.17 -14.30
CA LEU A 66 2.19 -22.51 -15.23
C LEU A 66 3.41 -23.37 -15.61
N PHE A 67 4.00 -24.09 -14.66
CA PHE A 67 5.30 -24.77 -14.84
C PHE A 67 5.26 -26.29 -14.59
N GLY A 68 4.17 -26.83 -14.03
CA GLY A 68 4.08 -28.24 -13.61
C GLY A 68 3.92 -29.25 -14.75
N LYS A 69 3.62 -28.81 -15.98
CA LYS A 69 3.63 -29.68 -17.18
C LYS A 69 4.99 -29.77 -17.89
N SER A 70 5.97 -28.98 -17.46
CA SER A 70 7.31 -28.92 -18.06
C SER A 70 8.36 -29.79 -17.33
N ALA A 71 7.92 -30.70 -16.46
CA ALA A 71 8.75 -31.70 -15.79
C ALA A 71 8.39 -33.12 -16.25
#